data_AF-A0A075G6G7-F1
#
_entry.id   AF-A0A075G6G7-F1
#
_cell.length_a   1.000
_cell.length_b   1.000
_cell.length_c   1.000
_cell.angle_alpha   90.00
_cell.angle_beta   90.00
_cell.angle_gamma   90.00
#
_symmetry.space_group_name_H-M   'P 1'
#
loop_
_entity.id
_entity.type
_entity.pdbx_description
1 polymer ?
#
loop_
_entity_poly.entity_id
_entity_poly.type
_entity_poly.pdbx_seq_one_letter_code
_entity_poly.pdbx_strand_id
1 'polypeptide(L)'
;MTEENYRHVYVVIEHIDGKILPVSLEMLGEARRLFDDFNARYSSNEKIVAVILGNNIKDFSKELIEYGADAVVCADHPELKDLRNTIHTKVISQIALDKEIASRIEPDYAKQFKKTPLHIFCSRQHWQTFIIYRTSRVRVRSCFGY
;
A
#
# COMPACT_ATOMS: atom_id res chain seq x y z
N MET A 1 -22.21 10.17 14.46
CA MET A 1 -21.10 10.26 13.50
C MET A 1 -20.21 9.06 13.74
N THR A 2 -20.10 8.14 12.78
CA THR A 2 -19.31 6.92 12.93
C THR A 2 -17.82 7.27 12.89
N GLU A 3 -17.07 6.91 13.92
CA GLU A 3 -15.61 7.03 13.96
C GLU A 3 -14.99 6.24 12.80
N GLU A 4 -14.64 6.93 11.72
CA GLU A 4 -13.83 6.37 10.66
C GLU A 4 -12.36 6.57 11.06
N ASN A 5 -11.80 5.58 11.75
CA ASN A 5 -10.37 5.54 12.09
C ASN A 5 -9.57 5.20 10.82
N TYR A 6 -9.34 6.20 9.98
CA TYR A 6 -8.25 6.18 9.01
C TYR A 6 -6.95 6.25 9.79
N ARG A 7 -6.05 5.27 9.64
CA ARG A 7 -4.80 5.22 10.42
C ARG A 7 -3.51 5.21 9.61
N HIS A 8 -3.56 4.84 8.34
CA HIS A 8 -2.34 4.64 7.57
C HIS A 8 -2.53 5.07 6.13
N VAL A 9 -1.45 5.58 5.53
CA VAL A 9 -1.40 5.95 4.12
C VAL A 9 -0.58 4.94 3.34
N TYR A 10 -1.13 4.56 2.20
CA TYR A 10 -0.50 3.62 1.29
C TYR A 10 0.02 4.35 0.07
N VAL A 11 1.33 4.23 -0.19
CA VAL A 11 1.97 4.78 -1.38
C VAL A 11 2.33 3.62 -2.30
N VAL A 12 1.75 3.60 -3.50
CA VAL A 12 2.05 2.56 -4.49
C VAL A 12 3.36 2.93 -5.20
N ILE A 13 4.30 1.99 -5.19
CA ILE A 13 5.62 2.14 -5.78
C ILE A 13 5.66 1.41 -7.11
N GLU A 14 6.00 2.15 -8.15
CA GLU A 14 6.16 1.63 -9.50
C GLU A 14 7.64 1.38 -9.81
N HIS A 15 7.91 0.32 -10.56
CA HIS A 15 9.24 0.00 -11.07
C HIS A 15 9.13 -0.44 -12.52
N ILE A 16 10.17 -0.17 -13.30
CA ILE A 16 10.31 -0.59 -14.69
C ILE A 16 11.68 -1.22 -14.85
N ASP A 17 11.74 -2.40 -15.47
CA ASP A 17 12.98 -3.15 -15.72
C ASP A 17 13.85 -3.35 -14.47
N GLY A 18 13.22 -3.57 -13.31
CA GLY A 18 13.93 -3.78 -12.05
C GLY A 18 14.58 -2.52 -11.48
N LYS A 19 14.06 -1.33 -11.82
CA LYS A 19 14.43 -0.06 -11.20
C LYS A 19 13.19 0.67 -10.73
N ILE A 20 13.20 1.15 -9.49
CA ILE A 20 12.13 1.99 -8.95
C ILE A 20 12.09 3.29 -9.76
N LEU A 21 10.89 3.76 -10.08
CA LEU A 21 10.73 5.05 -10.74
C LEU A 21 11.06 6.19 -9.75
N PRO A 22 11.88 7.18 -10.14
CA PRO A 22 12.24 8.29 -9.27
C PRO A 22 11.03 9.03 -8.69
N VAL A 23 9.98 9.19 -9.50
CA VAL A 23 8.72 9.83 -9.07
C VAL A 23 8.06 9.10 -7.90
N SER A 24 8.13 7.75 -7.84
CA SER A 24 7.58 7.00 -6.71
C SER A 24 8.36 7.27 -5.42
N LEU A 25 9.67 7.48 -5.50
CA LEU A 25 10.51 7.83 -4.35
C LEU A 25 10.26 9.26 -3.88
N GLU A 26 10.09 10.21 -4.80
CA GLU A 26 9.70 11.59 -4.48
C GLU A 26 8.34 11.65 -3.79
N MET A 27 7.35 10.91 -4.29
CA MET A 27 6.03 10.81 -3.67
C MET A 27 6.09 10.22 -2.27
N LEU A 28 6.95 9.22 -2.04
CA LEU A 28 7.14 8.62 -0.72
C LEU A 28 7.75 9.62 0.26
N GLY A 29 8.78 10.37 -0.16
CA GLY A 29 9.42 11.40 0.66
C GLY A 29 8.47 12.55 1.00
N GLU A 30 7.68 13.04 0.03
CA GLU A 30 6.69 14.09 0.28
C GLU A 30 5.55 13.60 1.17
N ALA A 31 5.11 12.33 1.01
CA ALA A 31 4.15 11.73 1.92
C ALA A 31 4.72 11.72 3.36
N ARG A 32 5.99 11.34 3.55
CA ARG A 32 6.66 11.36 4.86
C ARG A 32 6.59 12.72 5.51
N ARG A 33 7.03 13.73 4.79
CA ARG A 33 7.01 15.11 5.27
C ARG A 33 5.60 15.57 5.64
N LEU A 34 4.60 15.28 4.80
CA LEU A 34 3.22 15.66 5.04
C LEU A 34 2.63 14.99 6.28
N PHE A 35 2.92 13.70 6.50
CA PHE A 35 2.40 12.95 7.64
C PHE A 35 3.15 13.24 8.93
N ASP A 36 4.43 13.57 8.89
CA ASP A 36 5.16 14.06 10.06
C ASP A 36 4.54 15.38 10.57
N ASP A 37 4.26 16.32 9.66
CA ASP A 37 3.57 17.56 10.00
C ASP A 37 2.14 17.31 10.52
N PHE A 38 1.41 16.38 9.92
CA PHE A 38 0.05 16.00 10.33
C PHE A 38 0.05 15.37 11.73
N ASN A 39 0.92 14.39 11.97
CA ASN A 39 1.05 13.68 13.24
C ASN A 39 1.42 14.66 14.36
N ALA A 40 2.33 15.60 14.10
CA ALA A 40 2.70 16.65 15.06
C ALA A 40 1.53 17.58 15.40
N ARG A 41 0.66 17.92 14.42
CA ARG A 41 -0.47 18.83 14.61
C ARG A 41 -1.66 18.19 15.33
N TYR A 42 -1.97 16.94 15.01
CA TYR A 42 -3.19 16.28 15.46
C TYR A 42 -2.95 15.23 16.57
N SER A 43 -1.70 15.07 17.03
CA SER A 43 -1.32 14.01 17.98
C SER A 43 -1.74 12.62 17.51
N SER A 44 -1.69 12.41 16.19
CA SER A 44 -1.96 11.14 15.54
C SER A 44 -0.66 10.37 15.35
N ASN A 45 -0.75 9.05 15.18
CA ASN A 45 0.38 8.19 14.87
C ASN A 45 0.13 7.46 13.56
N GLU A 46 -0.12 8.22 12.50
CA GLU A 46 -0.33 7.68 11.18
C GLU A 46 0.98 7.14 10.62
N LYS A 47 0.92 5.99 9.94
CA LYS A 47 2.09 5.34 9.32
C LYS A 47 2.03 5.40 7.81
N ILE A 48 3.20 5.44 7.18
CA ILE A 48 3.35 5.35 5.73
C ILE A 48 3.74 3.95 5.33
N VAL A 49 2.91 3.37 4.48
CA VAL A 49 3.04 2.00 3.99
C VAL A 49 3.35 2.04 2.50
N ALA A 50 4.56 1.66 2.12
CA ALA A 50 4.90 1.50 0.71
C ALA A 50 4.36 0.16 0.19
N VAL A 51 3.68 0.17 -0.95
CA VAL A 51 3.13 -1.02 -1.61
C VAL A 51 3.84 -1.22 -2.93
N ILE A 52 4.56 -2.33 -3.09
CA ILE A 52 5.29 -2.65 -4.31
C ILE A 52 4.84 -4.01 -4.85
N LEU A 53 4.55 -4.05 -6.16
CA LEU A 53 4.09 -5.23 -6.89
C LEU A 53 5.10 -5.56 -7.97
N GLY A 54 5.46 -6.83 -8.13
CA GLY A 54 6.46 -7.21 -9.12
C GLY A 54 6.92 -8.65 -9.02
N ASN A 55 8.04 -8.95 -9.66
CA ASN A 55 8.69 -10.24 -9.60
C ASN A 55 10.14 -10.06 -9.12
N ASN A 56 10.55 -10.79 -8.09
CA ASN A 56 11.90 -10.72 -7.51
C ASN A 56 12.23 -9.34 -6.93
N ILE A 57 11.25 -8.72 -6.25
CA ILE A 57 11.28 -7.32 -5.78
C ILE A 57 11.66 -7.14 -4.31
N LYS A 58 12.15 -8.20 -3.64
CA LYS A 58 12.42 -8.14 -2.20
C LYS A 58 13.51 -7.16 -1.82
N ASP A 59 14.49 -6.95 -2.69
CA ASP A 59 15.63 -6.07 -2.40
C ASP A 59 15.21 -4.59 -2.33
N PHE A 60 14.15 -4.21 -3.05
CA PHE A 60 13.57 -2.86 -3.00
C PHE A 60 12.97 -2.49 -1.65
N SER A 61 12.64 -3.47 -0.80
CA SER A 61 12.06 -3.18 0.52
C SER A 61 12.99 -2.34 1.40
N LYS A 62 14.31 -2.56 1.31
CA LYS A 62 15.31 -1.82 2.08
C LYS A 62 15.38 -0.37 1.64
N GLU A 63 15.47 -0.17 0.32
CA GLU A 63 15.49 1.15 -0.29
C GLU A 63 14.25 1.95 0.12
N LEU A 64 13.06 1.36 0.03
CA LEU A 64 11.82 2.05 0.40
C LEU A 64 11.75 2.46 1.89
N ILE A 65 12.34 1.67 2.79
CA ILE A 65 12.45 2.03 4.21
C ILE A 65 13.42 3.21 4.39
N GLU A 66 14.56 3.20 3.69
CA GLU A 66 15.54 4.30 3.74
C GLU A 66 14.95 5.61 3.23
N TYR A 67 14.05 5.57 2.24
CA TYR A 67 13.33 6.73 1.73
C TYR A 67 12.17 7.22 2.63
N GLY A 68 11.87 6.52 3.74
CA GLY A 68 10.93 6.99 4.77
C GLY A 68 9.62 6.20 4.90
N ALA A 69 9.52 4.99 4.32
CA ALA A 69 8.39 4.11 4.61
C ALA A 69 8.51 3.46 6.01
N ASP A 70 7.44 3.50 6.81
CA ASP A 70 7.38 2.81 8.10
C ASP A 70 7.13 1.30 7.94
N ALA A 71 6.45 0.91 6.85
CA ALA A 71 6.22 -0.48 6.50
C ALA A 71 6.23 -0.67 4.98
N VAL A 72 6.62 -1.86 4.53
CA VAL A 72 6.61 -2.22 3.11
C VAL A 72 5.78 -3.48 2.90
N VAL A 73 4.78 -3.39 2.02
CA VAL A 73 3.97 -4.53 1.56
C VAL A 73 4.43 -4.92 0.18
N CYS A 74 5.00 -6.12 0.07
CA CYS A 74 5.46 -6.67 -1.20
C CYS A 74 4.48 -7.73 -1.74
N ALA A 75 4.10 -7.61 -3.01
CA ALA A 75 3.44 -8.67 -3.74
C ALA A 75 4.39 -9.20 -4.82
N ASP A 76 5.06 -10.32 -4.51
CA ASP A 76 6.04 -10.96 -5.38
C ASP A 76 5.40 -12.13 -6.13
N HIS A 77 5.20 -11.96 -7.44
CA HIS A 77 4.67 -12.99 -8.32
C HIS A 77 5.13 -12.78 -9.77
N PRO A 78 5.46 -13.84 -10.54
CA PRO A 78 5.91 -13.71 -11.92
C PRO A 78 4.90 -13.03 -12.85
N GLU A 79 3.60 -13.15 -12.57
CA GLU A 79 2.54 -12.45 -13.34
C GLU A 79 2.50 -10.93 -13.13
N LEU A 80 3.21 -10.42 -12.12
CA LEU A 80 3.31 -8.99 -11.80
C LEU A 80 4.57 -8.35 -12.39
N LYS A 81 5.36 -9.08 -13.20
CA LYS A 81 6.57 -8.53 -13.83
C LYS A 81 6.27 -7.30 -14.69
N ASP A 82 5.21 -7.35 -15.47
CA ASP A 82 4.79 -6.27 -16.36
C ASP A 82 3.56 -5.56 -15.79
N LEU A 83 3.51 -4.23 -15.93
CA LEU A 83 2.36 -3.45 -15.50
C LEU A 83 1.11 -3.86 -16.28
N ARG A 84 0.14 -4.43 -15.55
CA ARG A 84 -1.16 -4.88 -16.07
C ARG A 84 -2.26 -4.37 -15.16
N ASN A 85 -2.99 -3.35 -15.63
CA ASN A 85 -4.01 -2.63 -14.84
C ASN A 85 -4.99 -3.58 -14.14
N THR A 86 -5.51 -4.59 -14.83
CA THR A 86 -6.51 -5.52 -14.27
C THR A 86 -5.97 -6.32 -13.09
N ILE A 87 -4.74 -6.82 -13.19
CA ILE A 87 -4.10 -7.64 -12.15
C ILE A 87 -3.64 -6.74 -10.99
N HIS A 88 -3.02 -5.60 -11.31
CA HIS A 88 -2.49 -4.68 -10.30
C HIS A 88 -3.61 -4.12 -9.43
N THR A 89 -4.69 -3.62 -10.04
CA THR A 89 -5.87 -3.13 -9.30
C THR A 89 -6.49 -4.22 -8.43
N LYS A 90 -6.54 -5.46 -8.91
CA LYS A 90 -7.07 -6.59 -8.12
C LYS A 90 -6.19 -6.88 -6.90
N VAL A 91 -4.87 -6.91 -7.07
CA VAL A 91 -3.93 -7.17 -5.96
C VAL A 91 -3.93 -6.01 -4.96
N ILE A 92 -3.92 -4.76 -5.43
CA ILE A 92 -4.00 -3.58 -4.54
C ILE A 92 -5.30 -3.58 -3.75
N SER A 93 -6.44 -3.89 -4.40
CA SER A 93 -7.73 -4.03 -3.72
C SER A 93 -7.72 -5.14 -2.67
N GLN A 94 -7.05 -6.27 -2.95
CA GLN A 94 -6.88 -7.33 -1.98
C GLN A 94 -6.04 -6.86 -0.78
N ILE A 95 -4.91 -6.19 -1.01
CA ILE A 95 -4.05 -5.65 0.05
C ILE A 95 -4.82 -4.69 0.95
N ALA A 96 -5.60 -3.78 0.36
CA ALA A 96 -6.40 -2.80 1.10
C ALA A 96 -7.49 -3.42 1.98
N LEU A 97 -8.02 -4.59 1.58
CA LEU A 97 -9.08 -5.30 2.31
C LEU A 97 -8.55 -6.38 3.26
N ASP A 98 -7.26 -6.70 3.18
CA ASP A 98 -6.66 -7.79 3.94
C ASP A 98 -6.42 -7.39 5.39
N LYS A 99 -7.21 -7.98 6.29
CA LYS A 99 -7.12 -7.75 7.73
C LYS A 99 -5.82 -8.26 8.32
N GLU A 100 -5.24 -9.31 7.77
CA GLU A 100 -3.96 -9.83 8.27
C GLU A 100 -2.85 -8.82 8.02
N ILE A 101 -2.78 -8.25 6.82
CA ILE A 101 -1.77 -7.24 6.48
C ILE A 101 -1.94 -6.03 7.39
N ALA A 102 -3.16 -5.55 7.55
CA ALA A 102 -3.42 -4.39 8.41
C ALA A 102 -3.07 -4.67 9.88
N SER A 103 -3.38 -5.87 10.39
CA SER A 103 -2.98 -6.28 11.76
C SER A 103 -1.46 -6.41 11.96
N ARG A 104 -0.69 -6.69 10.89
CA ARG A 104 0.76 -6.75 10.95
C ARG A 104 1.41 -5.36 11.00
N ILE A 105 0.79 -4.37 10.37
CA ILE A 105 1.25 -2.97 10.38
C ILE A 105 1.00 -2.33 11.76
N GLU A 106 -0.18 -2.58 12.33
CA GLU A 106 -0.50 -2.17 13.69
C GLU A 106 -1.38 -3.24 14.38
N PRO A 107 -0.90 -3.91 15.44
CA PRO A 107 -1.62 -5.02 16.06
C PRO A 107 -2.92 -4.59 16.77
N ASP A 108 -3.01 -3.34 17.22
CA ASP A 108 -4.24 -2.82 17.82
C ASP A 108 -5.37 -2.58 16.80
N TYR A 109 -5.05 -2.54 15.50
CA TYR A 109 -6.00 -2.38 14.40
C TYR A 109 -7.01 -3.53 14.29
N ALA A 110 -6.61 -4.75 14.67
CA ALA A 110 -7.44 -5.96 14.52
C ALA A 110 -8.74 -5.92 15.33
N LYS A 111 -8.80 -5.14 16.41
CA LYS A 111 -9.94 -5.08 17.33
C LYS A 111 -11.07 -4.16 16.86
N GLN A 112 -10.81 -3.25 15.90
CA GLN A 112 -11.69 -2.10 15.64
C GLN A 112 -12.10 -1.91 14.16
N PHE A 113 -11.97 -2.94 13.33
CA PHE A 113 -12.15 -2.83 11.88
C PHE A 113 -13.58 -2.47 11.44
N LYS A 114 -13.79 -1.23 10.97
CA LYS A 114 -14.87 -0.85 10.05
C LYS A 114 -14.24 -0.44 8.71
N LYS A 115 -14.83 -0.91 7.59
CA LYS A 115 -14.33 -0.76 6.21
C LYS A 115 -13.78 0.65 5.97
N THR A 116 -12.50 0.74 5.62
CA THR A 116 -11.86 2.00 5.21
C THR A 116 -12.25 2.35 3.77
N PRO A 117 -12.78 3.55 3.51
CA PRO A 117 -12.79 4.12 2.17
C PRO A 117 -11.35 4.34 1.70
N LEU A 118 -11.04 3.83 0.52
CA LEU A 118 -9.73 4.00 -0.08
C LEU A 118 -9.70 5.35 -0.81
N HIS A 119 -8.98 6.34 -0.27
CA HIS A 119 -8.62 7.54 -1.03
C HIS A 119 -7.43 7.22 -1.92
N ILE A 120 -7.68 6.64 -3.10
CA ILE A 120 -6.71 6.67 -4.20
C ILE A 120 -6.83 8.04 -4.87
N PHE A 121 -5.80 8.87 -4.78
CA PHE A 121 -5.73 10.07 -5.62
C PHE A 121 -5.37 9.63 -7.05
N CYS A 122 -6.39 9.24 -7.82
CA CYS A 122 -6.29 8.94 -9.23
C CYS A 122 -7.09 9.98 -10.01
N SER A 123 -6.44 10.72 -10.91
CA SER A 123 -7.10 11.70 -11.75
C SER A 123 -7.97 10.99 -12.81
N ARG A 124 -9.24 11.43 -12.87
CA ARG A 124 -10.33 11.17 -13.87
C ARG A 124 -11.45 10.18 -13.53
N GLN A 125 -12.64 10.68 -13.86
CA GLN A 125 -14.01 10.26 -13.54
C GLN A 125 -14.46 8.99 -14.29
N HIS A 126 -15.09 8.05 -13.58
CA HIS A 126 -16.48 7.57 -13.75
C HIS A 126 -16.65 6.19 -13.10
N TRP A 127 -17.66 6.06 -12.23
CA TRP A 127 -17.98 4.84 -11.48
C TRP A 127 -18.96 3.95 -12.25
N GLN A 128 -18.63 2.66 -12.45
CA GLN A 128 -19.62 1.58 -12.47
C GLN A 128 -19.10 0.36 -11.70
N THR A 129 -19.95 -0.08 -10.78
CA THR A 129 -19.81 -1.20 -9.85
C THR A 129 -19.74 -2.54 -10.61
N PHE A 130 -18.69 -3.34 -10.40
CA PHE A 130 -18.62 -4.72 -10.90
C PHE A 130 -18.29 -5.73 -9.79
N ILE A 131 -19.10 -6.78 -9.76
CA ILE A 131 -19.15 -7.89 -8.81
C ILE A 131 -17.89 -8.75 -8.92
N ILE A 132 -17.22 -9.01 -7.79
CA ILE A 132 -15.92 -9.69 -7.72
C ILE A 132 -16.14 -11.22 -7.65
N TYR A 133 -15.85 -11.93 -8.75
CA TYR A 133 -15.63 -13.37 -8.72
C TYR A 133 -14.25 -13.69 -8.14
N ARG A 134 -14.25 -14.54 -7.12
CA ARG A 134 -13.07 -15.04 -6.40
C ARG A 134 -12.30 -16.04 -7.28
N THR A 135 -11.25 -15.57 -7.95
CA THR A 135 -10.21 -16.47 -8.49
C THR A 135 -8.89 -16.22 -7.78
N SER A 136 -8.53 -17.24 -7.00
CA SER A 136 -7.29 -17.45 -6.25
C SER A 136 -6.12 -17.74 -7.18
N ARG A 137 -5.06 -16.92 -7.14
CA ARG A 137 -3.72 -17.36 -7.56
C ARG A 137 -2.55 -16.53 -7.04
N VAL A 138 -2.75 -15.26 -6.69
CA VAL A 138 -1.66 -14.42 -6.16
C VAL A 138 -1.66 -14.49 -4.64
N ARG A 139 -0.60 -15.08 -4.07
CA ARG A 139 -0.39 -15.16 -2.61
C ARG A 139 0.43 -13.93 -2.20
N VAL A 140 -0.22 -12.94 -1.59
CA VAL A 140 0.45 -11.76 -1.03
C VAL A 140 1.32 -12.21 0.15
N ARG A 141 2.60 -11.84 0.17
CA ARG A 141 3.54 -12.16 1.26
C ARG A 141 4.12 -10.86 1.78
N SER A 142 3.73 -10.46 3.00
CA SER A 142 4.39 -9.37 3.70
C SER A 142 5.86 -9.74 3.96
N CYS A 143 6.79 -9.02 3.32
CA CYS A 143 8.21 -9.10 3.62
C CYS A 143 8.53 -8.04 4.68
N PHE A 144 8.52 -8.43 5.96
CA PHE A 144 9.07 -7.60 7.04
C PHE A 144 10.55 -7.95 7.20
N GLY A 145 11.42 -6.95 7.04
CA GLY A 145 12.85 -7.03 7.36
C GLY A 145 13.09 -6.72 8.84
N TYR A 146 14.15 -7.33 9.38
CA TYR A 146 14.56 -7.42 10.79
C TYR A 146 14.97 -6.10 11.44
#